data_AF-A0A0F9I4Y6-F1
#
_entry.id   AF-A0A0F9I4Y6-F1
#
_cell.length_a   1.000
_cell.length_b   1.000
_cell.length_c   1.000
_cell.angle_alpha   90.00
_cell.angle_beta   90.00
_cell.angle_gamma   90.00
#
_symmetry.space_group_name_H-M   'P 1'
#
loop_
_entity.id
_entity.type
_entity.pdbx_description
1 polymer ?
#
loop_
_entity_poly.entity_id
_entity_poly.type
_entity_poly.pdbx_seq_one_letter_code
_entity_poly.pdbx_strand_id
1 'polypeptide(L)'
;PKIHTAIKKDEKLFNILIQHFGIEGQMKNIPGVRLEKAAILKDCVGYLALGHFHKQFILENWIFNPGSSEAVSSIDSTYKRGIFIIEISGSTVFTKKIHMIQLRNRKHQWETIYLPKQIRSKNKLYESIIERLKSCFNHKNFNETQINDEKPILYLVLKGKRPFTSCKINEKDLSNRIVQILPILYAKIYQKFTNSLRTLDKYM
;
A
#
# COMPACT_ATOMS: atom_id res chain seq x y z
N PRO A 1 -1.15 -32.76 -2.49
CA PRO A 1 -1.57 -34.02 -3.15
C PRO A 1 -2.86 -33.90 -3.97
N LYS A 2 -3.98 -33.45 -3.38
CA LYS A 2 -5.30 -33.47 -4.06
C LYS A 2 -5.36 -32.68 -5.38
N ILE A 3 -4.80 -31.46 -5.43
CA ILE A 3 -4.79 -30.64 -6.65
C ILE A 3 -3.90 -31.27 -7.73
N HIS A 4 -2.67 -31.66 -7.37
CA HIS A 4 -1.72 -32.29 -8.29
C HIS A 4 -2.33 -33.51 -8.99
N THR A 5 -2.99 -34.39 -8.25
CA THR A 5 -3.62 -35.61 -8.81
C THR A 5 -4.87 -35.33 -9.63
N ALA A 6 -5.50 -34.17 -9.47
CA ALA A 6 -6.70 -33.80 -10.21
C ALA A 6 -6.40 -33.14 -11.57
N ILE A 7 -5.16 -32.70 -11.79
CA ILE A 7 -4.75 -32.07 -13.05
C ILE A 7 -4.36 -33.17 -14.03
N LYS A 8 -5.10 -33.27 -15.14
CA LYS A 8 -4.76 -34.19 -16.23
C LYS A 8 -3.41 -33.80 -16.83
N LYS A 9 -2.47 -34.75 -16.85
CA LYS A 9 -1.21 -34.61 -17.56
C LYS A 9 -1.41 -35.06 -19.01
N ASP A 10 -1.35 -34.10 -19.93
CA ASP A 10 -1.52 -34.31 -21.37
C ASP A 10 -0.60 -33.33 -22.10
N GLU A 11 0.34 -33.83 -22.90
CA GLU A 11 1.33 -33.00 -23.60
C GLU A 11 0.71 -32.05 -24.62
N LYS A 12 -0.56 -32.28 -25.00
CA LYS A 12 -1.33 -31.42 -25.89
C LYS A 12 -2.09 -30.31 -25.15
N LEU A 13 -1.98 -30.24 -23.81
CA LEU A 13 -2.66 -29.25 -22.99
C LEU A 13 -1.66 -28.33 -22.28
N PHE A 14 -1.96 -27.03 -22.26
CA PHE A 14 -1.27 -26.07 -21.42
C PHE A 14 -2.12 -25.74 -20.20
N ASN A 15 -1.75 -26.29 -19.04
CA ASN A 15 -2.50 -26.10 -17.81
C ASN A 15 -2.16 -24.75 -17.16
N ILE A 16 -3.19 -23.93 -16.99
CA ILE A 16 -3.17 -22.70 -16.20
C ILE A 16 -3.85 -22.97 -14.88
N LEU A 17 -3.16 -22.69 -13.77
CA LEU A 17 -3.73 -22.80 -12.43
C LEU A 17 -3.75 -21.43 -11.77
N ILE A 18 -4.90 -21.04 -11.22
CA ILE A 18 -5.07 -19.81 -10.45
C ILE A 18 -5.29 -20.18 -9.00
N GLN A 19 -4.55 -19.57 -8.08
CA GLN A 19 -4.65 -19.81 -6.64
C GLN A 19 -4.52 -18.50 -5.85
N HIS A 20 -5.11 -18.47 -4.66
CA HIS A 20 -5.02 -17.31 -3.77
C HIS A 20 -4.09 -17.59 -2.57
N PHE A 21 -2.79 -17.67 -2.80
CA PHE A 21 -1.77 -17.73 -1.75
C PHE A 21 -0.47 -17.02 -2.19
N GLY A 22 0.40 -16.70 -1.24
CA GLY A 22 1.74 -16.16 -1.50
C GLY A 22 2.84 -17.20 -1.31
N ILE A 23 4.04 -16.93 -1.84
CA ILE A 23 5.23 -17.77 -1.62
C ILE A 23 6.04 -17.20 -0.46
N GLU A 24 6.45 -18.04 0.47
CA GLU A 24 7.24 -17.63 1.63
C GLU A 24 8.48 -16.80 1.24
N GLY A 25 8.82 -15.80 2.07
CA GLY A 25 9.95 -14.90 1.85
C GLY A 25 9.71 -13.78 0.83
N GLN A 26 8.62 -13.81 0.05
CA GLN A 26 8.35 -12.73 -0.93
C GLN A 26 7.86 -11.42 -0.28
N MET A 27 7.18 -11.51 0.87
CA MET A 27 6.75 -10.37 1.69
C MET A 27 7.17 -10.56 3.15
N LYS A 28 7.67 -9.49 3.77
CA LYS A 28 8.13 -9.52 5.17
C LYS A 28 6.94 -9.65 6.13
N ASN A 29 7.05 -10.53 7.11
CA ASN A 29 6.03 -10.75 8.16
C ASN A 29 4.65 -11.19 7.64
N ILE A 30 4.56 -11.72 6.42
CA ILE A 30 3.32 -12.32 5.89
C ILE A 30 3.61 -13.79 5.60
N PRO A 31 2.83 -14.73 6.17
CA PRO A 31 3.03 -16.15 5.92
C PRO A 31 2.78 -16.49 4.45
N GLY A 32 3.55 -17.43 3.93
CA GLY A 32 3.40 -17.94 2.57
C GLY A 32 3.55 -19.45 2.52
N VAL A 33 3.19 -20.02 1.38
CA VAL A 33 3.46 -21.42 1.07
C VAL A 33 4.95 -21.56 0.74
N ARG A 34 5.61 -22.54 1.36
CA ARG A 34 7.00 -22.91 1.03
C ARG A 34 7.11 -23.25 -0.45
N LEU A 35 8.16 -22.76 -1.11
CA LEU A 35 8.36 -22.98 -2.55
C LEU A 35 8.36 -24.48 -2.89
N GLU A 36 9.01 -25.30 -2.06
CA GLU A 36 9.04 -26.77 -2.21
C GLU A 36 7.63 -27.40 -2.28
N LYS A 37 6.65 -26.84 -1.53
CA LYS A 37 5.27 -27.35 -1.55
C LYS A 37 4.52 -26.94 -2.81
N ALA A 38 4.86 -25.81 -3.42
CA ALA A 38 4.30 -25.40 -4.70
C ALA A 38 4.97 -26.14 -5.87
N ALA A 39 6.27 -26.44 -5.75
CA ALA A 39 7.08 -27.06 -6.80
C ALA A 39 6.54 -28.40 -7.29
N ILE A 40 5.79 -29.15 -6.47
CA ILE A 40 5.11 -30.38 -6.88
C ILE A 40 4.14 -30.18 -8.06
N LEU A 41 3.67 -28.95 -8.29
CA LEU A 41 2.75 -28.61 -9.38
C LEU A 41 3.47 -28.32 -10.70
N LYS A 42 4.78 -28.13 -10.68
CA LYS A 42 5.57 -27.69 -11.85
C LYS A 42 5.48 -28.67 -13.02
N ASP A 43 5.34 -29.96 -12.73
CA ASP A 43 5.28 -31.02 -13.73
C ASP A 43 3.93 -31.13 -14.45
N CYS A 44 2.89 -30.45 -13.93
CA CYS A 44 1.55 -30.47 -14.51
C CYS A 44 0.94 -29.09 -14.75
N VAL A 45 1.61 -28.00 -14.38
CA VAL A 45 1.14 -26.61 -14.55
C VAL A 45 2.18 -25.78 -15.29
N GLY A 46 1.80 -25.22 -16.44
CA GLY A 46 2.68 -24.35 -17.24
C GLY A 46 2.69 -22.88 -16.79
N TYR A 47 1.63 -22.47 -16.10
CA TYR A 47 1.47 -21.13 -15.53
C TYR A 47 0.63 -21.17 -14.24
N LEU A 48 1.25 -20.85 -13.11
CA LEU A 48 0.62 -20.67 -11.81
C LEU A 48 0.42 -19.18 -11.53
N ALA A 49 -0.82 -18.73 -11.65
CA ALA A 49 -1.24 -17.39 -11.26
C ALA A 49 -1.55 -17.35 -9.76
N LEU A 50 -0.86 -16.50 -9.03
CA LEU A 50 -1.08 -16.27 -7.61
C LEU A 50 -1.75 -14.91 -7.37
N GLY A 51 -2.62 -14.87 -6.38
CA GLY A 51 -3.06 -13.65 -5.71
C GLY A 51 -2.95 -13.86 -4.21
N HIS A 52 -2.55 -12.86 -3.43
CA HIS A 52 -2.57 -12.79 -1.96
C HIS A 52 -1.57 -11.73 -1.54
N PHE A 53 -0.38 -11.81 -2.13
CA PHE A 53 0.68 -10.85 -1.90
C PHE A 53 0.48 -9.62 -2.77
N HIS A 54 0.52 -8.44 -2.16
CA HIS A 54 0.32 -7.17 -2.83
C HIS A 54 1.53 -6.73 -3.67
N LYS A 55 2.64 -7.45 -3.55
CA LYS A 55 3.89 -7.22 -4.28
C LYS A 55 4.00 -8.15 -5.48
N GLN A 56 4.35 -7.59 -6.63
CA GLN A 56 4.62 -8.34 -7.84
C GLN A 56 5.90 -9.17 -7.72
N PHE A 57 5.87 -10.41 -8.20
CA PHE A 57 7.04 -11.24 -8.38
C PHE A 57 6.80 -12.32 -9.44
N ILE A 58 7.90 -12.84 -9.98
CA ILE A 58 7.94 -13.99 -10.88
C ILE A 58 8.96 -14.96 -10.29
N LEU A 59 8.62 -16.24 -10.16
CA LEU A 59 9.54 -17.29 -9.73
C LEU A 59 9.62 -18.39 -10.78
N GLU A 60 10.86 -18.78 -11.10
CA GLU A 60 11.20 -19.88 -12.00
C GLU A 60 10.48 -19.83 -13.36
N ASN A 61 10.09 -18.64 -13.79
CA ASN A 61 9.32 -18.42 -15.01
C ASN A 61 7.99 -19.21 -15.07
N TRP A 62 7.42 -19.74 -13.98
CA TRP A 62 6.12 -20.44 -14.04
C TRP A 62 5.15 -20.01 -12.93
N ILE A 63 5.63 -19.39 -11.86
CA ILE A 63 4.81 -18.79 -10.81
C ILE A 63 4.79 -17.28 -10.98
N PHE A 64 3.59 -16.71 -11.05
CA PHE A 64 3.39 -15.29 -11.31
C PHE A 64 2.42 -14.70 -10.30
N ASN A 65 2.88 -13.69 -9.55
CA ASN A 65 2.01 -12.90 -8.69
C ASN A 65 2.04 -11.45 -9.21
N PRO A 66 0.92 -10.91 -9.74
CA PRO A 66 0.89 -9.55 -10.29
C PRO A 66 1.00 -8.45 -9.23
N GLY A 67 0.79 -8.80 -7.96
CA GLY A 67 0.52 -7.83 -6.90
C GLY A 67 -0.94 -7.39 -6.91
N SER A 68 -1.28 -6.44 -6.05
CA SER A 68 -2.63 -5.85 -5.99
C SER A 68 -2.79 -4.71 -7.00
N SER A 69 -4.01 -4.49 -7.52
CA SER A 69 -4.31 -3.43 -8.49
C SER A 69 -4.07 -2.02 -7.94
N GLU A 70 -4.23 -1.83 -6.63
CA GLU A 70 -4.00 -0.56 -5.94
C GLU A 70 -3.32 -0.76 -4.58
N ALA A 71 -2.61 0.25 -4.09
CA ALA A 71 -2.00 0.21 -2.77
C ALA A 71 -3.07 0.46 -1.70
N VAL A 72 -3.32 -0.53 -0.84
CA VAL A 72 -4.29 -0.39 0.27
C VAL A 72 -3.69 0.29 1.50
N SER A 73 -2.37 0.50 1.49
CA SER A 73 -1.63 1.17 2.56
C SER A 73 -0.41 1.91 2.02
N SER A 74 0.14 2.79 2.84
CA SER A 74 1.35 3.55 2.49
C SER A 74 2.61 2.71 2.46
N ILE A 75 2.64 1.54 3.10
CA ILE A 75 3.75 0.59 2.91
C ILE A 75 3.60 -0.14 1.58
N ASP A 76 2.38 -0.51 1.22
CA ASP A 76 2.09 -1.20 -0.03
C ASP A 76 2.39 -0.34 -1.25
N SER A 77 2.28 0.99 -1.15
CA SER A 77 2.60 1.91 -2.25
C SER A 77 4.08 1.90 -2.66
N THR A 78 4.95 1.27 -1.86
CA THR A 78 6.35 1.05 -2.21
C THR A 78 6.55 -0.20 -3.07
N TYR A 79 5.57 -1.10 -3.12
CA TYR A 79 5.69 -2.34 -3.87
C TYR A 79 5.45 -2.14 -5.37
N LYS A 80 6.29 -2.81 -6.17
CA LYS A 80 6.02 -3.05 -7.58
C LYS A 80 4.75 -3.90 -7.71
N ARG A 81 3.92 -3.55 -8.68
CA ARG A 81 2.62 -4.17 -8.99
C ARG A 81 2.28 -3.95 -10.46
N GLY A 82 1.55 -4.86 -11.07
CA GLY A 82 1.31 -4.77 -12.49
C GLY A 82 0.32 -5.77 -13.01
N ILE A 83 0.19 -5.78 -14.32
CA ILE A 83 -0.56 -6.79 -15.06
C ILE A 83 0.46 -7.62 -15.84
N PHE A 84 0.28 -8.93 -15.83
CA PHE A 84 0.98 -9.81 -16.76
C PHE A 84 0.04 -10.14 -17.92
N ILE A 85 0.46 -9.78 -19.12
CA ILE A 85 -0.13 -10.24 -20.37
C ILE A 85 0.70 -11.45 -20.80
N ILE A 86 0.05 -12.60 -20.88
CA ILE A 86 0.68 -13.88 -21.19
C ILE A 86 0.13 -14.38 -22.52
N GLU A 87 1.01 -14.52 -23.50
CA GLU A 87 0.70 -15.15 -24.77
C GLU A 87 1.25 -16.58 -24.73
N ILE A 88 0.39 -17.55 -24.99
CA ILE A 88 0.75 -18.97 -25.06
C ILE A 88 0.59 -19.42 -26.51
N SER A 89 1.58 -20.12 -27.04
CA SER A 89 1.58 -20.59 -28.43
C SER A 89 2.18 -21.99 -28.52
N GLY A 90 1.71 -22.78 -29.48
CA GLY A 90 2.12 -24.17 -29.69
C GLY A 90 0.97 -25.16 -29.53
N SER A 91 1.16 -26.37 -30.05
CA SER A 91 0.18 -27.48 -30.01
C SER A 91 0.70 -28.74 -29.32
N THR A 92 2.02 -28.91 -29.27
CA THR A 92 2.71 -30.04 -28.62
C THR A 92 3.88 -29.57 -27.76
N VAL A 93 4.57 -28.50 -28.17
CA VAL A 93 5.56 -27.78 -27.36
C VAL A 93 5.04 -26.37 -27.16
N PHE A 94 4.64 -26.06 -25.93
CA PHE A 94 4.13 -24.74 -25.58
C PHE A 94 5.26 -23.77 -25.29
N THR A 95 5.15 -22.59 -25.88
CA THR A 95 5.99 -21.43 -25.57
C THR A 95 5.11 -20.38 -24.90
N LYS A 96 5.70 -19.59 -23.99
CA LYS A 96 5.02 -18.45 -23.39
C LYS A 96 5.84 -17.18 -23.55
N LYS A 97 5.16 -16.10 -23.88
CA LYS A 97 5.72 -14.76 -23.93
C LYS A 97 5.02 -13.92 -22.86
N ILE A 98 5.82 -13.21 -22.07
CA ILE A 98 5.34 -12.43 -20.93
C ILE A 98 5.56 -10.95 -21.23
N HIS A 99 4.48 -10.19 -21.22
CA HIS A 99 4.49 -8.74 -21.29
C HIS A 99 3.99 -8.18 -19.96
N MET A 100 4.84 -7.39 -19.30
CA MET A 100 4.53 -6.81 -18.00
C MET A 100 4.14 -5.34 -18.14
N ILE A 101 2.92 -5.00 -17.71
CA ILE A 101 2.47 -3.63 -17.58
C ILE A 101 2.64 -3.23 -16.12
N GLN A 102 3.58 -2.33 -15.85
CA GLN A 102 3.80 -1.80 -14.51
C GLN A 102 2.73 -0.75 -14.18
N LEU A 103 1.96 -0.97 -13.11
CA LEU A 103 1.04 0.05 -12.60
C LEU A 103 1.80 1.04 -11.71
N ARG A 104 1.43 2.33 -11.80
CA ARG A 104 2.00 3.40 -10.97
C ARG A 104 1.19 3.52 -9.69
N ASN A 105 1.87 3.54 -8.55
CA ASN A 105 1.24 3.84 -7.27
C ASN A 105 0.95 5.33 -7.16
N ARG A 106 -0.22 5.67 -6.60
CA ARG A 106 -0.46 7.02 -6.09
C ARG A 106 0.61 7.34 -5.04
N LYS A 107 1.08 8.59 -5.01
CA LYS A 107 2.09 9.02 -4.04
C LYS A 107 1.45 9.13 -2.65
N HIS A 108 2.19 8.70 -1.62
CA HIS A 108 1.82 8.91 -0.22
C HIS A 108 2.85 9.83 0.40
N GLN A 109 2.40 10.86 1.11
CA GLN A 109 3.27 11.80 1.82
C GLN A 109 3.01 11.71 3.31
N TRP A 110 4.07 11.64 4.11
CA TRP A 110 3.97 11.65 5.56
C TRP A 110 4.46 12.98 6.10
N GLU A 111 3.68 13.60 6.98
CA GLU A 111 4.08 14.81 7.69
C GLU A 111 3.78 14.67 9.17
N THR A 112 4.67 15.19 10.01
CA THR A 112 4.45 15.23 11.46
C THR A 112 4.44 16.66 11.94
N ILE A 113 3.35 17.08 12.56
CA ILE A 113 3.24 18.40 13.19
C ILE A 113 3.27 18.23 14.70
N TYR A 114 4.24 18.89 15.31
CA TYR A 114 4.34 19.00 16.76
C TYR A 114 3.62 20.25 17.26
N LEU A 115 2.69 20.08 18.19
CA LEU A 115 1.94 21.14 18.86
C LEU A 115 2.56 21.42 20.24
N PRO A 116 3.40 22.47 20.39
CA PRO A 116 4.15 22.70 21.62
C PRO A 116 3.28 23.25 22.77
N LYS A 117 2.16 23.89 22.44
CA LYS A 117 1.26 24.55 23.39
C LYS A 117 -0.19 24.17 23.12
N GLN A 118 -1.00 24.17 24.17
CA GLN A 118 -2.44 23.97 24.03
C GLN A 118 -3.06 25.23 23.42
N ILE A 119 -3.88 25.05 22.40
CA ILE A 119 -4.60 26.14 21.72
C ILE A 119 -6.06 26.06 22.15
N ARG A 120 -6.60 27.18 22.64
CA ARG A 120 -7.95 27.28 23.24
C ARG A 120 -9.09 27.51 22.21
N SER A 121 -8.75 27.65 20.93
CA SER A 121 -9.73 27.82 19.85
C SER A 121 -9.49 26.77 18.78
N LYS A 122 -10.56 26.07 18.39
CA LYS A 122 -10.53 25.04 17.34
C LYS A 122 -10.08 25.62 16.00
N ASN A 123 -10.58 26.80 15.64
CA ASN A 123 -10.21 27.46 14.38
C ASN A 123 -8.72 27.84 14.38
N LYS A 124 -8.23 28.50 15.43
CA LYS A 124 -6.81 28.85 15.55
C LYS A 124 -5.90 27.62 15.55
N LEU A 125 -6.37 26.50 16.12
CA LEU A 125 -5.65 25.22 16.08
C LEU A 125 -5.55 24.70 14.65
N TYR A 126 -6.66 24.70 13.90
CA TYR A 126 -6.70 24.22 12.53
C TYR A 126 -5.87 25.10 11.60
N GLU A 127 -5.99 26.42 11.72
CA GLU A 127 -5.16 27.39 11.00
C GLU A 127 -3.67 27.15 11.28
N SER A 128 -3.28 26.98 12.54
CA SER A 128 -1.88 26.70 12.89
C SER A 128 -1.35 25.39 12.29
N ILE A 129 -2.18 24.35 12.17
CA ILE A 129 -1.81 23.09 11.52
C ILE A 129 -1.64 23.33 10.01
N ILE A 130 -2.61 23.99 9.37
CA ILE A 130 -2.62 24.25 7.93
C ILE A 130 -1.43 25.13 7.52
N GLU A 131 -1.14 26.20 8.25
CA GLU A 131 0.01 27.07 7.95
C GLU A 131 1.35 26.33 8.03
N ARG A 132 1.50 25.42 9.00
CA ARG A 132 2.68 24.54 9.06
C ARG A 132 2.75 23.59 7.88
N LEU A 133 1.63 23.02 7.45
CA LEU A 133 1.59 22.18 6.26
C LEU A 133 1.93 22.98 5.00
N LYS A 134 1.37 24.17 4.80
CA LYS A 134 1.71 25.03 3.66
C LYS A 134 3.21 25.28 3.57
N SER A 135 3.86 25.58 4.69
CA SER A 135 5.33 25.70 4.73
C SER A 135 6.03 24.43 4.24
N CYS A 136 5.63 23.24 4.71
CA CYS A 136 6.21 21.97 4.27
C CYS A 136 5.95 21.66 2.78
N PHE A 137 4.82 22.11 2.22
CA PHE A 137 4.44 21.88 0.83
C PHE A 137 5.03 22.92 -0.12
N ASN A 138 5.19 24.19 0.27
CA ASN A 138 5.83 25.21 -0.57
C ASN A 138 7.29 24.88 -0.87
N HIS A 139 7.99 24.17 0.02
CA HIS A 139 9.34 23.67 -0.23
C HIS A 139 9.41 22.48 -1.19
N LYS A 140 8.28 21.82 -1.47
CA LYS A 140 8.18 20.68 -2.38
C LYS A 140 7.42 21.16 -3.60
N ASN A 141 8.09 21.46 -4.72
CA ASN A 141 7.48 21.97 -5.95
C ASN A 141 6.24 21.15 -6.40
N PHE A 142 5.07 21.49 -5.89
CA PHE A 142 3.79 20.96 -6.30
C PHE A 142 3.21 21.94 -7.29
N ASN A 143 3.30 21.61 -8.57
CA ASN A 143 2.60 22.37 -9.60
C ASN A 143 1.09 22.23 -9.34
N GLU A 144 0.40 23.35 -9.16
CA GLU A 144 -1.05 23.42 -8.90
C GLU A 144 -1.89 22.78 -10.02
N THR A 145 -1.28 22.50 -11.18
CA THR A 145 -1.88 21.87 -12.36
C THR A 145 -1.88 20.34 -12.36
N GLN A 146 -1.54 19.68 -11.25
CA GLN A 146 -1.58 18.21 -11.17
C GLN A 146 -3.01 17.67 -11.43
N ILE A 147 -3.10 16.81 -12.44
CA ILE A 147 -4.29 15.99 -12.73
C ILE A 147 -4.64 15.20 -11.45
N ASN A 148 -5.92 14.94 -11.21
CA ASN A 148 -6.41 14.28 -9.99
C ASN A 148 -5.66 12.96 -9.67
N ASP A 149 -5.16 12.26 -10.68
CA ASP A 149 -4.40 11.02 -10.54
C ASP A 149 -2.99 11.18 -9.94
N GLU A 150 -2.44 12.40 -9.92
CA GLU A 150 -1.12 12.68 -9.36
C GLU A 150 -1.15 13.23 -7.93
N LYS A 151 -2.31 13.72 -7.47
CA LYS A 151 -2.47 14.26 -6.12
C LYS A 151 -2.15 13.18 -5.07
N PRO A 152 -1.21 13.41 -4.14
CA PRO A 152 -0.84 12.43 -3.14
C PRO A 152 -1.90 12.28 -2.04
N ILE A 153 -1.82 11.17 -1.31
CA ILE A 153 -2.52 11.00 -0.03
C ILE A 153 -1.57 11.46 1.09
N LEU A 154 -2.03 12.40 1.92
CA LEU A 154 -1.29 12.90 3.09
C LEU A 154 -1.60 12.03 4.32
N TYR A 155 -0.57 11.57 5.01
CA TYR A 155 -0.62 10.93 6.32
C TYR A 155 -0.06 11.92 7.34
N LEU A 156 -0.96 12.61 8.02
CA LEU A 156 -0.62 13.65 8.99
C LEU A 156 -0.60 13.08 10.40
N VAL A 157 0.55 13.14 11.07
CA VAL A 157 0.69 12.77 12.47
C VAL A 157 0.76 14.02 13.33
N LEU A 158 -0.21 14.20 14.22
CA LEU A 158 -0.24 15.28 15.20
C LEU A 158 0.33 14.77 16.53
N LYS A 159 1.39 15.44 17.03
CA LYS A 159 2.07 15.12 18.29
C LYS A 159 2.13 16.35 19.20
N GLY A 160 2.55 16.15 20.44
CA GLY A 160 2.77 17.22 21.42
C GLY A 160 1.65 17.31 22.46
N LYS A 161 1.38 18.53 22.95
CA LYS A 161 0.38 18.75 23.99
C LYS A 161 -1.02 18.51 23.45
N ARG A 162 -1.78 17.67 24.16
CA ARG A 162 -3.18 17.38 23.83
C ARG A 162 -4.02 18.66 23.79
N PRO A 163 -4.81 18.91 22.73
CA PRO A 163 -5.78 20.01 22.69
C PRO A 163 -6.78 19.95 23.84
N PHE A 164 -7.36 21.10 24.20
CA PHE A 164 -8.48 21.15 25.14
C PHE A 164 -9.66 20.30 24.64
N THR A 165 -10.46 19.77 25.56
CA THR A 165 -11.66 18.98 25.22
C THR A 165 -12.62 19.75 24.31
N SER A 166 -12.77 21.06 24.52
CA SER A 166 -13.55 21.98 23.68
C SER A 166 -12.96 22.17 22.26
N CYS A 167 -11.69 21.83 22.07
CA CYS A 167 -10.94 21.94 20.82
C CYS A 167 -10.58 20.56 20.25
N LYS A 168 -11.40 19.54 20.53
CA LYS A 168 -11.20 18.19 19.99
C LYS A 168 -11.12 18.27 18.46
N ILE A 169 -10.08 17.63 17.91
CA ILE A 169 -9.87 17.57 16.48
C ILE A 169 -10.88 16.59 15.88
N ASN A 170 -11.70 17.10 14.97
CA ASN A 170 -12.53 16.30 14.08
C ASN A 170 -11.72 16.05 12.80
N GLU A 171 -11.29 14.82 12.60
CA GLU A 171 -10.38 14.42 11.52
C GLU A 171 -11.00 14.63 10.14
N LYS A 172 -12.31 14.39 9.98
CA LYS A 172 -13.02 14.60 8.72
C LYS A 172 -13.08 16.08 8.35
N ASP A 173 -13.46 16.93 9.31
CA ASP A 173 -13.51 18.39 9.15
C ASP A 173 -12.13 18.97 8.82
N LEU A 174 -11.09 18.57 9.57
CA LEU A 174 -9.72 19.01 9.30
C LEU A 174 -9.21 18.49 7.95
N SER A 175 -9.46 17.22 7.61
CA SER A 175 -9.09 16.66 6.30
C SER A 175 -9.72 17.44 5.16
N ASN A 176 -11.03 17.74 5.23
CA ASN A 176 -11.73 18.49 4.20
C ASN A 176 -11.12 19.87 3.99
N ARG A 177 -10.79 20.59 5.08
CA ARG A 177 -10.13 21.89 5.01
C ARG A 177 -8.74 21.82 4.39
N ILE A 178 -7.96 20.80 4.73
CA ILE A 178 -6.62 20.61 4.15
C ILE A 178 -6.73 20.33 2.64
N VAL A 179 -7.65 19.45 2.20
CA VAL A 179 -7.85 19.11 0.78
C VAL A 179 -8.31 20.31 -0.05
N GLN A 180 -9.06 21.24 0.54
CA GLN A 180 -9.48 22.48 -0.14
C GLN A 180 -8.33 23.47 -0.37
N ILE A 181 -7.24 23.36 0.39
CA ILE A 181 -6.16 24.35 0.43
C ILE A 181 -4.87 23.80 -0.19
N LEU A 182 -4.59 22.52 -0.02
CA LEU A 182 -3.36 21.88 -0.49
C LEU A 182 -3.65 20.97 -1.69
N PRO A 183 -2.69 20.79 -2.61
CA PRO A 183 -2.84 19.93 -3.79
C PRO A 183 -2.71 18.43 -3.41
N ILE A 184 -3.59 17.95 -2.54
CA ILE A 184 -3.64 16.56 -2.07
C ILE A 184 -5.03 15.97 -2.35
N LEU A 185 -5.11 14.64 -2.43
CA LEU A 185 -6.38 13.94 -2.65
C LEU A 185 -7.16 13.76 -1.33
N TYR A 186 -6.45 13.38 -0.28
CA TYR A 186 -7.03 13.02 1.01
C TYR A 186 -5.99 13.18 2.12
N ALA A 187 -6.42 13.57 3.32
CA ALA A 187 -5.58 13.63 4.51
C ALA A 187 -6.06 12.63 5.57
N LYS A 188 -5.27 11.57 5.81
CA LYS A 188 -5.46 10.67 6.94
C LYS A 188 -4.73 11.23 8.16
N ILE A 189 -5.47 11.50 9.23
CA ILE A 189 -4.96 12.20 10.41
C ILE A 189 -4.81 11.22 11.57
N TYR A 190 -3.67 11.25 12.24
CA TYR A 190 -3.36 10.45 13.41
C TYR A 190 -3.04 11.36 14.60
N GLN A 191 -3.80 11.24 15.67
CA GLN A 191 -3.62 12.02 16.90
C GLN A 191 -2.80 11.22 17.93
N LYS A 192 -1.51 11.53 18.08
CA LYS A 192 -0.56 10.87 19.00
C LYS A 192 -0.06 11.86 20.06
N PHE A 193 -0.99 12.45 20.81
CA PHE A 193 -0.66 13.39 21.88
C PHE A 193 -0.16 12.67 23.13
N THR A 194 0.81 13.26 23.82
CA THR A 194 1.25 12.78 25.13
C THR A 194 0.31 13.33 26.20
N ASN A 195 -0.11 12.48 27.14
CA ASN A 195 -0.70 12.95 28.39
C ASN A 195 0.45 13.37 29.30
N SER A 196 0.44 14.61 29.79
CA SER A 196 1.40 15.12 30.78
C SER A 196 1.24 14.52 32.18
N LEU A 197 0.49 13.42 32.34
CA LEU A 197 0.15 12.77 33.61
C LEU A 197 0.60 11.30 33.64
N ARG A 198 1.83 11.03 33.22
CA ARG A 198 2.51 9.74 33.46
C ARG A 198 4.00 9.96 33.74
N THR A 199 4.33 10.97 34.54
CA THR A 199 5.73 11.39 34.70
C THR A 199 6.27 11.41 36.12
N LEU A 200 5.60 10.84 37.14
CA LEU A 200 6.27 10.56 38.43
C LEU A 200 5.71 9.36 39.23
N ASP A 201 4.41 9.04 39.17
CA ASP A 201 3.83 7.94 39.98
C ASP A 201 4.24 6.51 39.56
N LYS A 202 5.08 6.36 38.53
CA LYS A 202 5.60 5.05 38.11
C LYS A 202 7.03 4.79 38.60
N TYR A 203 7.62 5.76 39.29
CA TYR A 203 8.99 5.75 39.81
C TYR A 203 9.06 6.20 41.29
N MET A 204 7.92 6.33 41.97
CA MET A 204 7.79 6.33 43.43
C MET A 204 7.11 5.05 43.85
#